data_AF-A0A0A1ZEM8-F1
#
_entry.id   AF-A0A0A1ZEM8-F1
#
_cell.length_a   1.000
_cell.length_b   1.000
_cell.length_c   1.000
_cell.angle_alpha   90.00
_cell.angle_beta   90.00
_cell.angle_gamma   90.00
#
_symmetry.space_group_name_H-M   'P 1'
#
loop_
_entity.id
_entity.type
_entity.pdbx_description
1 polymer ?
#
loop_
_entity_poly.entity_id
_entity_poly.type
_entity_poly.pdbx_seq_one_letter_code
_entity_poly.pdbx_strand_id
1 'polypeptide(L)' 'MKNDIYTNMKESDADALKSFFECITSCSINSEGVDCTTACYIKHLEPKNIDYPLNFS' A
#
# COMPACT_ATOMS: atom_id res chain seq x y z
N MET A 1 14.12 -17.70 0.42
CA MET A 1 13.05 -17.38 1.40
C MET A 1 12.31 -16.16 0.88
N LYS A 2 11.22 -16.35 0.12
CA LYS A 2 10.34 -15.25 -0.29
C LYS A 2 9.29 -15.14 0.80
N ASN A 3 9.32 -14.02 1.52
CA ASN A 3 8.62 -13.81 2.77
C ASN A 3 7.12 -14.16 2.70
N ASP A 4 6.72 -15.05 3.61
CA ASP A 4 5.36 -15.46 3.97
C ASP A 4 4.50 -14.32 4.57
N ILE A 5 4.60 -13.09 4.07
CA ILE A 5 3.78 -11.96 4.56
C ILE A 5 2.36 -12.03 3.98
N TYR A 6 2.18 -12.74 2.85
CA TYR A 6 0.90 -12.85 2.15
C TYR A 6 0.05 -14.06 2.58
N THR A 7 0.58 -14.95 3.43
CA THR A 7 0.02 -16.30 3.65
C THR A 7 -1.32 -16.32 4.41
N ASN A 8 -1.79 -15.18 4.91
CA ASN A 8 -3.10 -15.02 5.58
C ASN A 8 -3.96 -13.88 5.03
N MET A 9 -3.54 -13.17 3.97
CA MET A 9 -4.34 -12.10 3.37
C MET A 9 -5.18 -12.63 2.21
N LYS A 10 -6.38 -12.09 2.03
CA LYS A 10 -7.16 -12.39 0.82
C LYS A 10 -6.35 -11.93 -0.39
N GLU A 11 -6.39 -12.68 -1.48
CA GLU A 11 -5.68 -12.35 -2.73
C GLU A 11 -5.99 -10.92 -3.20
N SER A 12 -7.23 -10.47 -2.99
CA SER A 12 -7.69 -9.10 -3.25
C SER A 12 -6.97 -8.01 -2.45
N ASP A 13 -6.49 -8.34 -1.25
CA ASP A 13 -5.83 -7.41 -0.35
C ASP A 13 -4.33 -7.36 -0.66
N ALA A 14 -3.76 -8.49 -1.12
CA ALA A 14 -2.42 -8.57 -1.66
C ALA A 14 -2.25 -7.70 -2.92
N ASP A 15 -3.21 -7.74 -3.84
CA ASP A 15 -3.21 -6.89 -5.03
C ASP A 15 -3.38 -5.40 -4.70
N ALA A 16 -4.24 -5.09 -3.73
CA ALA A 16 -4.43 -3.73 -3.24
C ALA A 16 -3.14 -3.17 -2.61
N LEU A 17 -2.47 -3.95 -1.76
CA LEU A 17 -1.18 -3.59 -1.16
C LEU A 17 -0.09 -3.43 -2.22
N LYS A 18 0.00 -4.34 -3.19
CA LYS A 18 0.98 -4.24 -4.28
C LYS A 18 0.78 -2.95 -5.07
N SER A 19 -0.47 -2.64 -5.42
CA SER A 19 -0.82 -1.39 -6.11
C SER A 19 -0.50 -0.16 -5.27
N PHE A 20 -0.75 -0.21 -3.96
CA PHE A 20 -0.38 0.85 -3.02
C PHE A 20 1.14 1.09 -3.00
N PHE A 21 1.95 0.03 -2.88
CA PHE A 21 3.42 0.14 -2.88
C PHE A 21 3.97 0.70 -4.20
N GLU A 22 3.41 0.29 -5.33
CA GLU A 22 3.76 0.86 -6.64
C GLU A 22 3.42 2.37 -6.70
N CYS A 23 2.25 2.76 -6.20
CA CYS A 23 1.80 4.14 -6.15
C CYS A 23 2.70 5.03 -5.27
N ILE A 24 3.01 4.62 -4.03
CA ILE A 24 3.88 5.41 -3.15
C ILE A 24 5.33 5.47 -3.65
N THR A 25 5.78 4.45 -4.39
CA THR A 25 7.09 4.44 -5.03
C THR A 25 7.14 5.52 -6.12
N SER A 26 6.09 5.63 -6.95
CA SER A 26 5.95 6.73 -7.92
C SER A 26 5.92 8.10 -7.24
N CYS A 27 5.16 8.25 -6.16
CA CYS A 27 5.13 9.50 -5.37
C CYS A 27 6.52 9.90 -4.86
N SER A 28 7.31 8.91 -4.43
CA SER A 28 8.66 9.13 -3.91
C SER A 28 9.63 9.57 -5.01
N ILE A 29 9.52 8.98 -6.21
CA ILE A 29 10.31 9.37 -7.38
C ILE A 29 10.01 10.83 -7.78
N ASN A 30 8.75 11.23 -7.70
CA ASN A 30 8.31 12.57 -8.09
C ASN A 30 8.44 13.62 -6.96
N SER A 31 8.91 13.22 -5.77
CA SER A 31 8.95 14.09 -4.57
C SER A 31 7.60 14.75 -4.22
N GLU A 32 6.49 14.04 -4.49
CA GLU A 32 5.12 14.55 -4.29
C GLU A 32 4.68 14.52 -2.81
N GLY A 33 5.54 14.01 -1.92
CA GLY A 33 5.37 14.10 -0.47
C GLY A 33 4.12 13.38 0.05
N VAL A 34 3.63 13.87 1.20
CA VAL A 34 2.56 13.23 1.99
C VAL A 34 1.21 13.22 1.28
N ASP A 35 0.92 14.23 0.45
CA ASP A 35 -0.35 14.32 -0.28
C ASP A 35 -0.52 13.17 -1.27
N CYS A 36 0.55 12.81 -1.99
CA CYS A 36 0.52 11.69 -2.91
C CYS A 36 0.42 10.34 -2.18
N THR A 37 1.13 10.17 -1.07
CA THR A 37 0.99 8.96 -0.23
C THR A 37 -0.44 8.80 0.30
N THR A 38 -1.08 9.91 0.71
CA THR A 38 -2.47 9.92 1.18
C THR A 38 -3.43 9.57 0.04
N ALA A 39 -3.22 10.12 -1.17
CA ALA A 39 -4.02 9.76 -2.34
C ALA A 39 -3.89 8.28 -2.72
N CYS A 40 -2.67 7.71 -2.63
CA CYS A 40 -2.44 6.28 -2.85
C CYS A 40 -3.17 5.42 -1.82
N TYR A 41 -3.17 5.82 -0.53
CA TYR A 41 -3.90 5.12 0.53
C TYR A 41 -5.41 5.11 0.26
N ILE A 42 -6.00 6.27 -0.01
CA ILE A 42 -7.44 6.41 -0.30
C ILE A 42 -7.83 5.60 -1.54
N LYS A 43 -6.98 5.58 -2.57
CA LYS A 43 -7.25 4.89 -3.83
C LYS A 43 -7.18 3.36 -3.71
N HIS A 44 -6.24 2.84 -2.92
CA HIS A 44 -5.90 1.41 -2.92
C HIS A 44 -6.30 0.67 -1.65
N LEU A 45 -6.32 1.31 -0.48
CA LEU A 45 -6.52 0.64 0.83
C LEU A 45 -7.86 0.97 1.49
N GLU A 46 -8.32 2.22 1.42
CA GLU A 46 -9.63 2.65 1.98
C GLU A 46 -10.84 1.87 1.44
N PRO A 47 -10.96 1.58 0.12
CA PRO A 47 -12.13 0.87 -0.43
C PRO A 47 -12.23 -0.58 0.04
N LYS A 48 -11.13 -1.11 0.57
CA LYS A 48 -11.01 -2.50 1.00
C LYS A 48 -11.10 -2.66 2.52
N ASN A 49 -11.25 -1.57 3.27
CA ASN A 49 -11.14 -1.57 4.74
C ASN A 49 -9.89 -2.33 5.22
N ILE A 50 -8.78 -2.19 4.49
CA ILE A 50 -7.52 -2.83 4.89
C ILE A 50 -6.91 -1.95 5.98
N ASP A 51 -7.17 -2.33 7.23
CA ASP A 51 -6.49 -1.78 8.40
C ASP A 51 -5.09 -2.38 8.45
N TYR A 52 -4.20 -1.89 7.59
CA TYR A 52 -2.79 -2.26 7.62
C TYR A 52 -2.06 -1.30 8.55
N PRO A 53 -1.45 -1.77 9.65
CA PRO A 53 -0.64 -0.92 10.50
C PRO A 53 0.61 -0.51 9.73
N LEU A 54 0.55 0.66 9.09
CA LEU A 54 1.71 1.30 8.47
C LEU A 54 2.65 1.77 9.57
N ASN A 55 3.52 0.88 10.01
CA ASN A 55 4.54 1.19 11.00
C ASN A 55 5.72 1.84 10.28
N PHE A 56 5.72 3.17 10.21
CA PHE A 56 6.84 3.96 9.73
C PHE A 56 7.86 4.09 10.87
N SER A 57 8.70 3.06 11.07
CA SER A 57 9.90 3.15 11.95
C SER A 57 11.08 3.80 11.25
#